data_AF-A0A820HJN4-F1
#
_entry.id   AF-A0A820HJN4-F1
#
_cell.length_a   1.000
_cell.length_b   1.000
_cell.length_c   1.000
_cell.angle_alpha   90.00
_cell.angle_beta   90.00
_cell.angle_gamma   90.00
#
_symmetry.space_group_name_H-M   'P 1'
#
loop_
_entity.id
_entity.type
_entity.pdbx_description
1 polymer ?
#
loop_
_entity_poly.entity_id
_entity_poly.type
_entity_poly.pdbx_seq_one_letter_code
_entity_poly.pdbx_strand_id
1 'polypeptide(L)'
;LAVVNIIIAALYVWTWRDRSWFDVVLIPEYLNHIQAGLYLWSALLYSKQDTLGGYYTMAVHRIELSASCVELCTAVGWMLTWYIAYTRTLGRGFTLDDPDTIAYMTTTSNTLIYFVYNIQINLRPEEYGSNMLYAYADVLGFIGSVYYIFGTLRDDNWFWFLPVAGQYGVAVGRIEVVTKQLPKYGLPPIVITDICKHRRKTNASSDSSTTPDSELTNF
;
A
#
# COMPACT_ATOMS: atom_id res chain seq x y z
N LEU A 1 11.72 -7.89 14.01
CA LEU A 1 10.58 -7.34 13.24
C LEU A 1 10.12 -5.96 13.74
N ALA A 2 9.84 -5.77 15.04
CA ALA A 2 9.31 -4.49 15.57
C ALA A 2 10.08 -3.22 15.16
N VAL A 3 11.41 -3.22 15.22
CA VAL A 3 12.24 -2.08 14.76
C VAL A 3 12.08 -1.82 13.26
N VAL A 4 11.96 -2.87 12.46
CA VAL A 4 11.73 -2.77 11.01
C VAL A 4 10.36 -2.13 10.74
N ASN A 5 9.31 -2.53 11.48
CA ASN A 5 8.00 -1.91 11.37
C ASN A 5 8.02 -0.42 11.72
N ILE A 6 8.76 0.00 12.75
CA ILE A 6 8.93 1.43 13.10
C ILE A 6 9.58 2.19 11.95
N ILE A 7 10.67 1.65 11.37
CA ILE A 7 11.37 2.29 10.25
C ILE A 7 10.45 2.40 9.04
N ILE A 8 9.72 1.33 8.72
CA ILE A 8 8.78 1.28 7.60
C ILE A 8 7.66 2.30 7.77
N ALA A 9 7.05 2.34 8.95
CA ALA A 9 5.99 3.28 9.25
C ALA A 9 6.49 4.74 9.17
N ALA A 10 7.72 5.00 9.62
CA ALA A 10 8.35 6.32 9.49
C ALA A 10 8.64 6.68 8.02
N LEU A 11 9.11 5.73 7.21
CA LEU A 11 9.31 5.93 5.77
C LEU A 11 7.99 6.25 5.06
N TYR A 12 6.89 5.59 5.43
CA TYR A 12 5.60 5.88 4.85
C TYR A 12 5.09 7.27 5.23
N VAL A 13 5.16 7.63 6.51
CA VAL A 13 4.81 8.99 6.96
C VAL A 13 5.64 10.03 6.22
N TRP A 14 6.92 9.74 5.96
CA TRP A 14 7.78 10.59 5.15
C TRP A 14 7.32 10.75 3.70
N THR A 15 6.95 9.66 3.03
CA THR A 15 6.44 9.67 1.65
C THR A 15 5.17 10.51 1.51
N TRP A 16 4.39 10.61 2.58
CA TRP A 16 3.13 11.38 2.62
C TRP A 16 3.26 12.70 3.41
N ARG A 17 4.47 13.25 3.55
CA ARG A 17 4.76 14.48 4.32
C ARG A 17 3.95 15.71 3.89
N ASP A 18 3.49 15.74 2.65
CA ASP A 18 2.70 16.85 2.09
C ASP A 18 1.20 16.74 2.41
N ARG A 19 0.77 15.65 3.05
CA ARG A 19 -0.61 15.46 3.54
C ARG A 19 -0.78 16.03 4.94
N SER A 20 -2.04 16.34 5.28
CA SER A 20 -2.40 16.66 6.66
C SER A 20 -2.15 15.44 7.55
N TRP A 21 -1.65 15.66 8.76
CA TRP A 21 -1.52 14.63 9.79
C TRP A 21 -2.85 13.94 10.11
N PHE A 22 -3.98 14.58 9.84
CA PHE A 22 -5.32 14.00 10.04
C PHE A 22 -5.90 13.35 8.78
N ASP A 23 -5.11 13.18 7.72
CA ASP A 23 -5.55 12.47 6.53
C ASP A 23 -5.83 11.00 6.89
N VAL A 24 -7.00 10.49 6.44
CA VAL A 24 -7.48 9.15 6.75
C VAL A 24 -6.50 8.08 6.27
N VAL A 25 -5.75 8.37 5.20
CA VAL A 25 -4.69 7.48 4.66
C VAL A 25 -3.55 7.24 5.64
N LEU A 26 -3.31 8.15 6.60
CA LEU A 26 -2.24 8.03 7.59
C LEU A 26 -2.66 7.29 8.87
N ILE A 27 -3.97 7.14 9.11
CA ILE A 27 -4.49 6.49 10.32
C ILE A 27 -3.91 5.07 10.52
N PRO A 28 -3.85 4.20 9.49
CA PRO A 28 -3.24 2.88 9.64
C PRO A 28 -1.79 2.95 10.09
N GLU A 29 -0.98 3.91 9.61
CA GLU A 29 0.42 4.02 10.05
C GLU A 29 0.57 4.45 11.51
N TYR A 30 -0.34 5.27 12.02
CA TYR A 30 -0.32 5.61 13.44
C TYR A 30 -0.60 4.37 14.31
N LEU A 31 -1.56 3.54 13.89
CA LEU A 31 -1.84 2.28 14.55
C LEU A 31 -0.65 1.31 14.45
N ASN A 32 0.05 1.29 13.31
CA ASN A 32 1.28 0.53 13.11
C ASN A 32 2.40 0.93 14.10
N HIS A 33 2.59 2.23 14.33
CA HIS A 33 3.53 2.73 15.35
C HIS A 33 3.13 2.30 16.77
N ILE A 34 1.84 2.36 17.10
CA ILE A 34 1.33 1.93 18.40
C ILE A 34 1.58 0.43 18.59
N GLN A 35 1.26 -0.38 17.58
CA GLN A 35 1.53 -1.83 17.57
C GLN A 35 3.01 -2.14 17.77
N ALA A 36 3.89 -1.48 17.01
CA ALA A 36 5.33 -1.72 17.11
C ALA A 36 5.88 -1.26 18.47
N GLY A 37 5.33 -0.19 19.03
CA GLY A 37 5.63 0.26 20.39
C GLY A 37 5.22 -0.76 21.45
N LEU A 38 4.07 -1.41 21.31
CA LEU A 38 3.62 -2.48 22.21
C LEU A 38 4.53 -3.72 22.13
N TYR A 39 4.94 -4.13 20.92
CA TYR A 39 5.90 -5.22 20.75
C TYR A 39 7.30 -4.89 21.28
N LEU A 40 7.75 -3.65 21.12
CA LEU A 40 9.02 -3.22 21.71
C LEU A 40 8.92 -3.22 23.24
N TRP A 41 7.80 -2.77 23.78
CA TRP A 41 7.54 -2.78 25.22
C TRP A 41 7.49 -4.20 25.78
N SER A 42 6.80 -5.13 25.10
CA SER A 42 6.79 -6.55 25.50
C SER A 42 8.21 -7.12 25.46
N ALA A 43 9.02 -6.74 24.46
CA ALA A 43 10.39 -7.20 24.33
C ALA A 43 11.28 -6.81 25.52
N LEU A 44 11.10 -5.60 26.06
CA LEU A 44 11.85 -5.12 27.24
C LEU A 44 11.52 -5.93 28.51
N LEU A 45 10.32 -6.53 28.56
CA LEU A 45 9.86 -7.32 29.70
C LEU A 45 10.38 -8.76 29.68
N TYR A 46 10.92 -9.27 28.57
CA TYR A 46 11.51 -10.62 28.52
C TYR A 46 12.67 -10.80 29.52
N SER A 47 13.49 -9.76 29.72
CA SER A 47 14.56 -9.80 30.73
C SER A 47 14.05 -10.06 32.15
N LYS A 48 12.82 -9.65 32.44
CA LYS A 48 12.15 -9.85 33.74
C LYS A 48 11.45 -11.19 33.83
N GLN A 49 11.00 -11.71 32.69
CA GLN A 49 10.35 -13.02 32.58
C GLN A 49 11.24 -14.14 33.12
N ASP A 50 12.51 -14.16 32.71
CA ASP A 50 13.46 -15.21 33.12
C ASP A 50 13.79 -15.16 34.62
N THR A 51 13.63 -13.98 35.24
CA THR A 51 13.96 -13.76 36.66
C THR A 51 12.79 -13.86 37.62
N LEU A 52 11.57 -13.51 37.20
CA LEU A 52 10.42 -13.31 38.08
C LEU A 52 9.24 -14.28 37.83
N GLY A 53 9.39 -15.22 36.89
CA GLY A 53 8.48 -16.35 36.70
C GLY A 53 7.17 -16.03 35.96
N GLY A 54 6.23 -17.00 36.02
CA GLY A 54 5.07 -17.10 35.11
C GLY A 54 4.07 -15.94 35.11
N TYR A 55 4.05 -15.09 36.13
CA TYR A 55 3.21 -13.87 36.13
C TYR A 55 3.64 -12.88 35.04
N TYR A 56 4.95 -12.67 34.89
CA TYR A 56 5.48 -11.78 33.86
C TYR A 56 5.33 -12.37 32.47
N THR A 57 5.48 -13.69 32.32
CA THR A 57 5.20 -14.41 31.07
C THR A 57 3.78 -14.14 30.57
N MET A 58 2.78 -14.28 31.46
CA MET A 58 1.38 -14.01 31.09
C MET A 58 1.11 -12.54 30.80
N ALA A 59 1.77 -11.62 31.50
CA ALA A 59 1.66 -10.20 31.21
C ALA A 59 2.23 -9.86 29.82
N VAL A 60 3.38 -10.42 29.45
CA VAL A 60 3.99 -10.29 28.12
C VAL A 60 3.04 -10.80 27.04
N HIS A 61 2.50 -12.01 27.18
CA HIS A 61 1.59 -12.57 26.18
C HIS A 61 0.28 -11.79 26.01
N ARG A 62 -0.20 -11.13 27.07
CA ARG A 62 -1.38 -10.23 26.97
C ARG A 62 -1.06 -8.94 26.22
N ILE A 63 0.14 -8.40 26.42
CA ILE A 63 0.61 -7.22 25.67
C ILE A 63 0.79 -7.59 24.20
N GLU A 64 1.40 -8.74 23.90
CA GLU A 64 1.60 -9.24 22.53
C GLU A 64 0.27 -9.54 21.83
N LEU A 65 -0.72 -10.11 22.55
CA LEU A 65 -2.07 -10.27 22.03
C LEU A 65 -2.70 -8.91 21.70
N SER A 66 -2.58 -7.93 22.60
CA SER A 66 -3.10 -6.58 22.36
C SER A 66 -2.42 -5.92 21.15
N ALA A 67 -1.10 -6.10 21.01
CA ALA A 67 -0.35 -5.64 19.84
C ALA A 67 -0.86 -6.29 18.56
N SER A 68 -1.10 -7.60 18.56
CA SER A 68 -1.64 -8.32 17.40
C SER A 68 -3.07 -7.89 17.03
N CYS A 69 -3.91 -7.51 18.00
CA CYS A 69 -5.22 -6.92 17.74
C CYS A 69 -5.10 -5.56 17.03
N VAL A 70 -4.18 -4.71 17.49
CA VAL A 70 -3.92 -3.41 16.85
C VAL A 70 -3.37 -3.61 15.44
N GLU A 71 -2.48 -4.59 15.25
CA GLU A 71 -1.97 -4.97 13.93
C GLU A 71 -3.10 -5.40 12.99
N LEU A 72 -4.05 -6.22 13.48
CA LEU A 72 -5.19 -6.68 12.68
C LEU A 72 -6.09 -5.50 12.27
N CYS A 73 -6.38 -4.59 13.19
CA CYS A 73 -7.10 -3.35 12.87
C CYS A 73 -6.34 -2.50 11.86
N THR A 74 -5.01 -2.45 11.96
CA THR A 74 -4.13 -1.73 11.04
C THR A 74 -4.19 -2.33 9.64
N ALA A 75 -4.08 -3.66 9.51
CA ALA A 75 -4.17 -4.35 8.24
C ALA A 75 -5.53 -4.14 7.54
N VAL A 76 -6.62 -4.18 8.31
CA VAL A 76 -7.96 -3.86 7.79
C VAL A 76 -8.08 -2.39 7.39
N GLY A 77 -7.56 -1.48 8.22
CA GLY A 77 -7.50 -0.05 7.93
C GLY A 77 -6.72 0.23 6.64
N TRP A 78 -5.59 -0.42 6.43
CA TRP A 78 -4.82 -0.39 5.20
C TRP A 78 -5.66 -0.77 3.99
N MET A 79 -6.35 -1.92 4.06
CA MET A 79 -7.21 -2.39 2.98
C MET A 79 -8.32 -1.38 2.63
N LEU A 80 -9.00 -0.83 3.64
CA LEU A 80 -10.11 0.11 3.43
C LEU A 80 -9.63 1.46 2.89
N THR A 81 -8.57 2.01 3.47
CA THR A 81 -8.00 3.29 3.04
C THR A 81 -7.46 3.20 1.62
N TRP A 82 -6.77 2.12 1.27
CA TRP A 82 -6.35 1.86 -0.10
C TRP A 82 -7.51 1.68 -1.05
N TYR A 83 -8.52 0.90 -0.68
CA TYR A 83 -9.68 0.71 -1.52
C TYR A 83 -10.37 2.03 -1.89
N ILE A 84 -10.38 3.00 -0.98
CA ILE A 84 -11.01 4.32 -1.16
C ILE A 84 -10.08 5.31 -1.87
N ALA A 85 -8.81 5.41 -1.45
CA ALA A 85 -7.91 6.49 -1.87
C ALA A 85 -7.02 6.13 -3.08
N TYR A 86 -6.89 4.84 -3.41
CA TYR A 86 -5.85 4.42 -4.34
C TYR A 86 -6.25 4.59 -5.81
N THR A 87 -5.41 5.31 -6.55
CA THR A 87 -5.62 5.62 -7.96
C THR A 87 -5.23 4.43 -8.83
N ARG A 88 -6.21 3.86 -9.54
CA ARG A 88 -6.00 2.71 -10.43
C ARG A 88 -5.39 3.17 -11.76
N THR A 89 -4.17 2.74 -12.05
CA THR A 89 -3.47 2.96 -13.33
C THR A 89 -2.75 1.68 -13.77
N LEU A 90 -2.18 1.63 -14.98
CA LEU A 90 -1.44 0.45 -15.42
C LEU A 90 -0.21 0.22 -14.52
N GLY A 91 -0.12 -0.98 -13.93
CA GLY A 91 0.91 -1.32 -12.95
C GLY A 91 0.70 -0.73 -11.56
N ARG A 92 -0.45 -0.09 -11.31
CA ARG A 92 -0.82 0.48 -10.01
C ARG A 92 -2.28 0.16 -9.69
N GLY A 93 -2.52 -0.69 -8.70
CA GLY A 93 -3.87 -1.07 -8.28
C GLY A 93 -3.86 -2.36 -7.47
N PHE A 94 -5.05 -2.95 -7.29
CA PHE A 94 -5.20 -4.30 -6.73
C PHE A 94 -4.80 -5.35 -7.77
N THR A 95 -3.52 -5.37 -8.13
CA THR A 95 -2.90 -6.29 -9.10
C THR A 95 -1.68 -6.92 -8.47
N LEU A 96 -1.39 -8.19 -8.79
CA LEU A 96 -0.21 -8.89 -8.25
C LEU A 96 1.11 -8.27 -8.71
N ASP A 97 1.09 -7.45 -9.77
CA ASP A 97 2.24 -6.68 -10.22
C ASP A 97 2.51 -5.43 -9.36
N ASP A 98 1.56 -5.00 -8.52
CA ASP A 98 1.74 -3.84 -7.65
C ASP A 98 2.44 -4.29 -6.35
N PRO A 99 3.65 -3.78 -6.03
CA PRO A 99 4.36 -4.15 -4.81
C PRO A 99 3.54 -3.92 -3.55
N ASP A 100 2.65 -2.94 -3.53
CA ASP A 100 1.82 -2.67 -2.36
C ASP A 100 0.70 -3.70 -2.18
N THR A 101 0.19 -4.27 -3.27
CA THR A 101 -0.77 -5.39 -3.17
C THR A 101 -0.09 -6.60 -2.54
N ILE A 102 1.15 -6.89 -2.91
CA ILE A 102 1.92 -7.98 -2.31
C ILE A 102 2.28 -7.67 -0.86
N ALA A 103 2.72 -6.44 -0.56
CA ALA A 103 3.00 -5.99 0.80
C ALA A 103 1.75 -6.12 1.70
N TYR A 104 0.60 -5.69 1.20
CA TYR A 104 -0.68 -5.82 1.88
C TYR A 104 -1.06 -7.29 2.13
N MET A 105 -0.99 -8.15 1.11
CA MET A 105 -1.36 -9.57 1.24
C MET A 105 -0.48 -10.27 2.26
N THR A 106 0.84 -10.09 2.15
CA THR A 106 1.82 -10.71 3.05
C THR A 106 1.70 -10.18 4.47
N THR A 107 1.50 -8.88 4.66
CA THR A 107 1.30 -8.27 5.98
C THR A 107 -0.01 -8.72 6.63
N THR A 108 -1.09 -8.81 5.86
CA THR A 108 -2.39 -9.30 6.36
C THR A 108 -2.31 -10.77 6.76
N SER A 109 -1.69 -11.61 5.92
CA SER A 109 -1.48 -13.02 6.24
C SER A 109 -0.59 -13.19 7.47
N ASN A 110 0.51 -12.45 7.56
CA ASN A 110 1.39 -12.41 8.73
C ASN A 110 0.61 -12.06 10.00
N THR A 111 -0.15 -10.97 9.95
CA THR A 111 -0.95 -10.47 11.07
C THR A 111 -1.97 -11.50 11.55
N LEU A 112 -2.67 -12.17 10.63
CA LEU A 112 -3.62 -13.22 10.97
C LEU A 112 -2.94 -14.41 11.66
N ILE A 113 -1.77 -14.82 11.19
CA ILE A 113 -0.99 -15.90 11.81
C ILE A 113 -0.56 -15.47 13.22
N TYR A 114 -0.02 -14.27 13.39
CA TYR A 114 0.35 -13.75 14.71
C TYR A 114 -0.82 -13.66 15.66
N PHE A 115 -1.98 -13.20 15.19
CA PHE A 115 -3.19 -13.11 16.00
C PHE A 115 -3.63 -14.50 16.51
N VAL A 116 -3.68 -15.49 15.61
CA VAL A 116 -4.02 -16.88 15.97
C VAL A 116 -2.99 -17.46 16.92
N TYR A 117 -1.70 -17.24 16.68
CA TYR A 117 -0.60 -17.67 17.54
C TYR A 117 -0.72 -17.08 18.95
N ASN A 118 -0.98 -15.77 19.06
CA ASN A 118 -1.13 -15.09 20.35
C ASN A 118 -2.36 -15.57 21.11
N ILE A 119 -3.47 -15.88 20.42
CA ILE A 119 -4.63 -16.53 21.05
C ILE A 119 -4.25 -17.91 21.59
N GLN A 120 -3.55 -18.73 20.78
CA GLN A 120 -3.15 -20.08 21.17
C GLN A 120 -2.30 -20.06 22.44
N ILE A 121 -1.30 -19.18 22.52
CA ILE A 121 -0.42 -19.07 23.70
C ILE A 121 -1.15 -18.53 24.93
N ASN A 122 -2.10 -17.61 24.76
CA ASN A 122 -2.90 -17.16 25.90
C ASN A 122 -3.82 -18.27 26.45
N LEU A 123 -4.22 -19.24 25.60
CA LEU A 123 -5.00 -20.41 26.02
C LEU A 123 -4.14 -21.56 26.56
N ARG A 124 -2.96 -21.79 25.95
CA ARG A 124 -2.02 -22.87 26.24
C ARG A 124 -0.57 -22.34 26.26
N PRO A 125 -0.15 -21.68 27.35
CA PRO A 125 1.17 -21.07 27.46
C PRO A 125 2.33 -22.06 27.31
N GLU A 126 2.09 -23.33 27.63
CA GLU A 126 3.06 -24.43 27.49
C GLU A 126 3.48 -24.72 26.05
N GLU A 127 2.72 -24.25 25.04
CA GLU A 127 3.05 -24.40 23.62
C GLU A 127 3.96 -23.27 23.11
N TYR A 128 4.38 -22.35 23.97
CA TYR A 128 5.30 -21.26 23.62
C TYR A 128 6.67 -21.80 23.21
N GLY A 129 7.20 -21.32 22.08
CA GLY A 129 8.52 -21.68 21.56
C GLY A 129 8.60 -22.95 20.70
N SER A 130 7.58 -23.82 20.71
CA SER A 130 7.54 -25.02 19.84
C SER A 130 6.72 -24.83 18.56
N ASN A 131 6.11 -23.68 18.37
CA ASN A 131 5.13 -23.45 17.32
C ASN A 131 5.76 -22.82 16.07
N MET A 132 5.81 -23.61 14.98
CA MET A 132 6.31 -23.17 13.67
C MET A 132 5.52 -21.99 13.07
N LEU A 133 4.29 -21.74 13.54
CA LEU A 133 3.48 -20.60 13.07
C LEU A 133 4.21 -19.27 13.24
N TYR A 134 4.94 -19.09 14.34
CA TYR A 134 5.72 -17.87 14.59
C TYR A 134 6.80 -17.66 13.53
N ALA A 135 7.54 -18.71 13.18
CA ALA A 135 8.59 -18.63 12.17
C ALA A 135 8.03 -18.31 10.78
N TYR A 136 6.89 -18.90 10.41
CA TYR A 136 6.22 -18.56 9.14
C TYR A 136 5.71 -17.11 9.12
N ALA A 137 5.18 -16.64 10.25
CA ALA A 137 4.77 -15.25 10.41
C ALA A 137 5.95 -14.30 10.18
N ASP A 138 7.09 -14.53 10.84
CA ASP A 138 8.32 -13.73 10.66
C ASP A 138 8.79 -13.69 9.21
N VAL A 139 8.79 -14.83 8.51
CA VAL A 139 9.20 -14.90 7.10
C VAL A 139 8.25 -14.08 6.22
N LEU A 140 6.94 -14.21 6.40
CA LEU A 140 5.96 -13.42 5.66
C LEU A 140 6.05 -11.93 5.99
N GLY A 141 6.25 -11.58 7.26
CA GLY A 141 6.46 -10.20 7.71
C GLY A 141 7.72 -9.58 7.10
N PHE A 142 8.80 -10.34 6.99
CA PHE A 142 10.02 -9.91 6.32
C PHE A 142 9.80 -9.68 4.81
N ILE A 143 9.15 -10.63 4.12
CA ILE A 143 8.82 -10.47 2.69
C ILE A 143 7.95 -9.22 2.49
N GLY A 144 6.90 -9.07 3.30
CA GLY A 144 6.02 -7.90 3.25
C GLY A 144 6.76 -6.59 3.50
N SER A 145 7.67 -6.57 4.47
CA SER A 145 8.53 -5.42 4.76
C SER A 145 9.37 -4.99 3.56
N VAL A 146 9.95 -5.95 2.83
CA VAL A 146 10.73 -5.66 1.62
C VAL A 146 9.86 -5.04 0.54
N TYR A 147 8.69 -5.63 0.24
CA TYR A 147 7.76 -5.08 -0.75
C TYR A 147 7.25 -3.69 -0.36
N TYR A 148 7.00 -3.47 0.93
CA TYR A 148 6.57 -2.18 1.44
C TYR A 148 7.64 -1.11 1.22
N ILE A 149 8.92 -1.41 1.49
CA ILE A 149 10.03 -0.49 1.20
C ILE A 149 10.05 -0.14 -0.29
N PHE A 150 9.89 -1.12 -1.17
CA PHE A 150 9.81 -0.88 -2.61
C PHE A 150 8.62 0.01 -3.00
N GLY A 151 7.43 -0.23 -2.45
CA GLY A 151 6.24 0.61 -2.66
C GLY A 151 6.45 2.04 -2.17
N THR A 152 7.05 2.21 -0.99
CA THR A 152 7.33 3.51 -0.38
C THR A 152 8.35 4.33 -1.19
N LEU A 153 9.44 3.70 -1.63
CA LEU A 153 10.46 4.33 -2.48
C LEU A 153 9.92 4.64 -3.88
N ARG A 154 9.06 3.77 -4.41
CA ARG A 154 8.34 4.03 -5.67
C ARG A 154 7.47 5.29 -5.54
N ASP A 155 6.71 5.40 -4.46
CA ASP A 155 5.79 6.52 -4.23
C ASP A 155 6.53 7.85 -3.99
N ASP A 156 7.74 7.84 -3.41
CA ASP A 156 8.63 9.02 -3.34
C ASP A 156 9.40 9.27 -4.66
N ASN A 157 9.05 8.55 -5.74
CA ASN A 157 9.66 8.64 -7.07
C ASN A 157 11.15 8.27 -7.14
N TRP A 158 11.70 7.52 -6.20
CA TRP A 158 13.10 7.07 -6.30
C TRP A 158 13.31 6.06 -7.44
N PHE A 159 12.28 5.28 -7.74
CA PHE A 159 12.31 4.23 -8.76
C PHE A 159 11.55 4.57 -10.04
N TRP A 160 11.44 5.84 -10.40
CA TRP A 160 10.71 6.31 -11.59
C TRP A 160 11.08 5.60 -12.91
N PHE A 161 12.26 4.97 -12.97
CA PHE A 161 12.75 4.21 -14.13
C PHE A 161 12.39 2.72 -14.16
N LEU A 162 11.87 2.14 -13.06
CA LEU A 162 11.51 0.72 -13.02
C LEU A 162 10.15 0.49 -13.72
N PRO A 163 10.00 -0.59 -14.52
CA PRO A 163 8.74 -0.88 -15.20
C PRO A 163 7.57 -1.17 -14.23
N VAL A 164 7.89 -1.56 -13.00
CA VAL A 164 6.95 -1.81 -11.89
C VAL A 164 6.55 -0.55 -11.14
N ALA A 165 7.17 0.61 -11.45
CA ALA A 165 6.95 1.83 -10.70
C ALA A 165 5.61 2.51 -11.01
N GLY A 166 4.79 1.93 -11.90
CA GLY A 166 3.61 2.58 -12.45
C GLY A 166 4.07 3.84 -13.15
N GLN A 167 4.53 3.73 -14.39
CA GLN A 167 5.10 4.85 -15.15
C GLN A 167 4.20 6.10 -15.06
N TYR A 168 4.56 7.02 -14.16
CA TYR A 168 4.08 8.39 -14.12
C TYR A 168 4.62 9.05 -15.39
N GLY A 169 3.94 8.83 -16.51
CA GLY A 169 4.32 9.36 -17.81
C GLY A 169 4.49 8.35 -18.94
N VAL A 170 3.66 7.31 -19.05
CA VAL A 170 3.55 6.56 -20.33
C VAL A 170 2.95 7.45 -21.40
N ALA A 171 3.86 8.13 -22.09
CA ALA A 171 3.69 8.95 -23.27
C ALA A 171 2.67 10.09 -23.12
N VAL A 172 3.18 11.26 -22.69
CA VAL A 172 2.59 12.56 -23.05
C VAL A 172 2.39 12.55 -24.57
N GLY A 173 1.16 12.28 -25.03
CA GLY A 173 0.81 12.18 -26.45
C GLY A 173 0.07 10.90 -26.91
N ARG A 174 -0.08 9.84 -26.09
CA ARG A 174 -0.83 8.63 -26.50
C ARG A 174 -2.11 8.32 -25.70
N ILE A 175 -2.36 9.03 -24.61
CA ILE A 175 -3.51 8.79 -23.74
C ILE A 175 -4.30 10.10 -23.60
N GLU A 176 -5.60 10.04 -23.87
CA GLU A 176 -6.51 11.17 -23.66
C GLU A 176 -6.77 11.28 -22.16
N VAL A 177 -6.18 12.29 -21.54
CA VAL A 177 -6.30 12.51 -20.10
C VAL A 177 -7.66 13.14 -19.82
N VAL A 178 -8.66 12.30 -19.53
CA VAL A 178 -9.93 12.79 -18.99
C VAL A 178 -9.75 12.97 -17.49
N THR A 179 -9.37 14.18 -17.07
CA THR A 179 -9.33 14.54 -15.65
C THR A 179 -10.77 14.56 -15.12
N LYS A 180 -11.23 13.46 -14.48
CA LYS A 180 -12.33 13.57 -13.53
C LYS A 180 -11.85 14.44 -12.38
N GLN A 181 -12.63 15.46 -12.01
CA GLN A 181 -12.36 16.27 -10.82
C GLN A 181 -12.28 15.36 -9.60
N LEU A 182 -11.06 15.10 -9.15
CA LEU A 182 -10.72 14.42 -7.91
C LEU A 182 -10.22 15.48 -6.91
N PRO A 183 -10.23 15.20 -5.59
CA PRO A 183 -10.10 16.21 -4.55
C PRO A 183 -8.85 17.09 -4.72
N LYS A 184 -9.01 18.39 -4.41
CA LYS A 184 -8.12 19.53 -4.70
C LYS A 184 -6.66 19.43 -4.20
N TYR A 185 -6.23 18.33 -3.59
CA TYR A 185 -4.91 18.20 -2.98
C TYR A 185 -4.13 17.04 -3.62
N GLY A 186 -3.07 17.41 -4.35
CA GLY A 186 -2.23 16.51 -5.13
C GLY A 186 -2.28 16.80 -6.64
N LEU A 187 -1.27 16.33 -7.37
CA LEU A 187 -1.31 16.33 -8.84
C LEU A 187 -2.53 15.51 -9.30
N PRO A 188 -3.30 15.99 -10.30
CA PRO A 188 -4.48 15.28 -10.76
C PRO A 188 -4.07 13.89 -11.25
N PRO A 189 -4.65 12.81 -10.72
CA PRO A 189 -4.31 11.47 -11.17
C PRO A 189 -4.71 11.31 -12.63
N ILE A 190 -3.81 10.76 -13.43
CA ILE A 190 -4.04 10.46 -14.84
C ILE A 190 -4.95 9.24 -14.88
N VAL A 191 -6.25 9.46 -15.04
CA VAL A 191 -7.21 8.37 -15.27
C VAL A 191 -7.07 7.93 -16.73
N ILE A 192 -6.52 6.75 -16.95
CA ILE A 192 -6.43 6.14 -18.29
C ILE A 192 -7.81 5.55 -18.61
N THR A 193 -8.67 6.30 -19.31
CA THR A 193 -10.04 5.84 -19.62
C THR A 193 -10.17 4.98 -20.86
N ASP A 194 -9.14 4.84 -21.69
CA ASP A 194 -9.16 3.87 -22.81
C ASP A 194 -7.74 3.61 -23.32
N ILE A 195 -7.27 2.37 -23.20
CA ILE A 195 -5.96 1.94 -23.74
C ILE A 195 -6.01 1.73 -25.26
N CYS A 196 -7.20 1.74 -25.87
CA CYS A 196 -7.39 1.39 -27.27
C CYS A 196 -8.12 2.50 -28.04
N LYS A 197 -7.44 3.61 -28.34
CA LYS A 197 -7.86 4.45 -29.46
C LYS A 197 -7.63 3.62 -30.73
N HIS A 198 -8.68 2.93 -31.19
CA HIS A 198 -8.70 2.30 -32.50
C HIS A 198 -8.21 3.35 -33.49
N ARG A 199 -7.06 3.06 -34.11
CA ARG A 199 -6.44 3.87 -35.15
C ARG A 199 -7.49 4.05 -36.24
N ARG A 200 -8.26 5.14 -36.18
CA ARG A 200 -9.16 5.55 -37.24
C ARG A 200 -8.22 5.78 -38.42
N LYS A 201 -8.16 4.80 -39.32
CA LYS A 201 -7.52 4.95 -40.62
C LYS A 201 -8.19 6.16 -41.25
N THR A 202 -7.49 7.30 -41.22
CA THR A 202 -7.69 8.35 -42.20
C THR A 202 -7.39 7.71 -43.54
N ASN A 203 -8.42 7.15 -44.17
CA ASN A 203 -8.45 6.99 -45.61
C ASN A 203 -8.54 8.41 -46.19
N ALA A 204 -7.39 9.08 -46.24
CA ALA A 204 -7.17 10.19 -47.13
C ALA A 204 -6.94 9.57 -48.51
N SER A 205 -7.98 9.54 -49.33
CA SER A 205 -7.83 9.39 -50.78
C SER A 205 -9.01 10.06 -51.49
N SER A 206 -8.64 11.13 -52.19
CA SER A 206 -9.30 11.78 -53.33
C SER A 206 -10.61 12.51 -53.09
N ASP A 207 -10.48 13.79 -52.71
CA ASP A 207 -11.33 14.88 -53.20
C ASP A 207 -11.36 14.85 -54.73
N SER A 208 -12.54 14.63 -55.31
CA SER A 208 -12.83 14.96 -56.70
C SER A 208 -13.44 16.36 -56.74
N SER A 209 -12.71 17.24 -57.42
CA SER A 209 -13.06 18.60 -57.86
C SER A 209 -14.55 18.83 -58.16
N THR A 210 -15.16 19.76 -57.42
CA THR A 210 -16.37 20.48 -57.84
C THR A 210 -16.02 21.95 -58.10
N THR A 211 -16.49 22.41 -59.24
CA THR A 211 -16.38 23.71 -59.92
C THR A 211 -16.67 24.94 -59.06
N PRO A 212 -16.00 26.08 -59.29
CA PRO A 212 -16.51 27.39 -58.85
C PRO A 212 -17.42 27.98 -59.92
N ASP A 213 -18.68 28.20 -59.55
CA ASP A 213 -19.63 29.04 -60.30
C ASP A 213 -19.22 30.51 -60.18
N SER A 214 -19.09 31.17 -61.33
CA SER A 214 -18.91 32.60 -61.46
C SER A 214 -20.28 33.29 -61.40
N GLU A 215 -20.63 33.89 -60.27
CA GLU A 215 -21.71 34.88 -60.20
C GLU A 215 -21.18 36.27 -60.54
N LEU A 216 -21.46 36.69 -61.77
CA LEU A 216 -21.72 38.09 -62.12
C LEU A 216 -23.03 38.52 -61.44
N THR A 217 -23.07 39.64 -60.73
CA THR A 217 -23.85 40.85 -61.09
C THR A 217 -23.92 41.89 -59.97
N ASN A 218 -23.52 43.12 -60.33
CA ASN A 218 -24.14 44.42 -60.04
C ASN A 218 -24.64 44.77 -58.63
N PHE A 219 -23.98 45.73 -57.97
CA PHE A 219 -24.39 47.15 -57.90
C PHE A 219 -23.24 48.01 -57.36
#